data_AF-A0A970EA45-F1
#
_entry.id   AF-A0A970EA45-F1
#
_cell.length_a   1.000
_cell.length_b   1.000
_cell.length_c   1.000
_cell.angle_alpha   90.00
_cell.angle_beta   90.00
_cell.angle_gamma   90.00
#
_symmetry.space_group_name_H-M   'P 1'
#
loop_
_entity.id
_entity.type
_entity.pdbx_description
1 polymer ?
#
loop_
_entity_poly.entity_id
_entity_poly.type
_entity_poly.pdbx_seq_one_letter_code
_entity_poly.pdbx_strand_id
1 'polypeptide(L)'
;MTDINLVLAEELERLAAEYRAKAKNHTINDQISIQDISMVLTEKMKKGKIAEIKALLRKYGAEKLIEVKLEDYADIFEDAEKI
;
A
#
# COMPACT_ATOMS: atom_id res chain seq x y z
N MET A 1 -3.28 34.80 25.07
CA MET A 1 -3.18 33.34 25.31
C MET A 1 -3.82 32.61 24.12
N THR A 2 -3.43 33.01 22.90
CA THR A 2 -4.11 32.59 21.66
C THR A 2 -3.11 32.20 20.57
N ASP A 3 -1.84 32.52 20.78
CA ASP A 3 -0.76 32.43 19.80
C ASP A 3 -0.14 31.03 19.74
N ILE A 4 -0.21 30.27 20.84
CA ILE A 4 0.30 28.89 20.92
C ILE A 4 -0.57 27.93 20.10
N ASN A 5 -1.89 28.16 20.04
CA ASN A 5 -2.80 27.30 19.27
C ASN A 5 -2.67 27.50 17.75
N LEU A 6 -2.25 28.68 17.30
CA LEU A 6 -2.06 28.98 15.89
C LEU A 6 -0.77 28.34 15.36
N VAL A 7 0.33 28.49 16.10
CA VAL A 7 1.64 27.93 15.73
C VAL A 7 1.61 26.40 15.70
N LEU A 8 0.87 25.76 16.60
CA LEU A 8 0.74 24.30 16.62
C LEU A 8 -0.08 23.76 15.45
N ALA A 9 -1.09 24.51 14.99
CA ALA A 9 -1.86 24.16 13.80
C ALA A 9 -1.00 24.24 12.53
N GLU A 10 -0.18 25.29 12.39
CA GLU A 10 0.75 25.44 11.26
C GLU A 10 1.80 24.32 11.20
N GLU A 11 2.31 23.87 12.35
CA GLU A 11 3.30 22.79 12.42
C GLU A 11 2.69 21.43 12.06
N LEU A 12 1.45 21.16 12.51
CA LEU A 12 0.68 19.97 12.12
C LEU A 12 0.33 19.96 10.63
N GLU A 13 -0.03 21.11 10.05
CA GLU A 13 -0.28 21.22 8.61
C GLU A 13 0.99 21.01 7.79
N ARG A 14 2.13 21.50 8.27
CA ARG A 14 3.43 21.30 7.63
C ARG A 14 3.85 19.84 7.68
N LEU A 15 3.69 19.18 8.82
CA LEU A 15 3.94 17.73 8.96
C LEU A 15 3.00 16.91 8.06
N ALA A 16 1.71 17.26 8.01
CA ALA A 16 0.74 16.60 7.13
C ALA A 16 1.05 16.84 5.64
N ALA A 17 1.51 18.03 5.27
CA ALA A 17 1.95 18.35 3.91
C ALA A 17 3.21 17.58 3.52
N GLU A 18 4.17 17.41 4.43
CA GLU A 18 5.35 16.58 4.19
C GLU A 18 5.01 15.10 4.04
N TYR A 19 4.07 14.57 4.84
CA TYR A 19 3.56 13.20 4.65
C TYR A 19 2.78 13.05 3.34
N ARG A 20 1.95 14.03 2.95
CA ARG A 20 1.25 14.04 1.65
C ARG A 20 2.23 14.13 0.47
N ALA A 21 3.29 14.92 0.60
CA ALA A 21 4.34 15.03 -0.41
C ALA A 21 5.20 13.76 -0.50
N LYS A 22 5.53 13.12 0.64
CA LYS A 22 6.19 11.80 0.67
C LYS A 22 5.32 10.73 0.05
N ALA A 23 4.02 10.72 0.33
CA ALA A 23 3.08 9.79 -0.32
C ALA A 23 3.02 10.03 -1.84
N LYS A 24 3.07 11.29 -2.29
CA LYS A 24 3.06 11.64 -3.71
C LYS A 24 4.36 11.30 -4.45
N ASN A 25 5.49 11.33 -3.75
CA ASN A 25 6.80 10.94 -4.30
C ASN A 25 7.03 9.42 -4.33
N HIS A 26 6.24 8.62 -3.61
CA HIS A 26 6.25 7.17 -3.74
C HIS A 26 5.57 6.69 -5.05
N THR A 27 4.69 7.52 -5.62
CA THR A 27 3.90 7.20 -6.83
C THR A 27 4.67 7.37 -8.15
N ILE A 28 5.87 7.94 -8.16
CA ILE A 28 6.57 8.35 -9.39
C ILE A 28 7.70 7.40 -9.80
N ASN A 29 8.08 6.45 -8.94
CA ASN A 29 8.92 5.35 -9.39
C ASN A 29 8.01 4.20 -9.79
N ASP A 30 8.31 3.61 -10.93
CA ASP A 30 7.71 2.46 -11.62
C ASP A 30 7.69 1.15 -10.79
N GLN A 31 7.67 1.26 -9.47
CA GLN A 31 7.69 0.16 -8.52
C GLN A 31 6.26 -0.10 -8.11
N ILE A 32 5.79 -1.31 -8.42
CA ILE A 32 4.47 -1.81 -8.02
C ILE A 32 4.27 -1.54 -6.53
N SER A 33 3.35 -0.63 -6.24
CA SER A 33 3.06 -0.21 -4.86
C SER A 33 2.21 -1.26 -4.18
N ILE A 34 2.42 -1.44 -2.87
CA ILE A 34 1.59 -2.36 -2.05
C ILE A 34 0.08 -2.04 -2.19
N GLN A 35 -0.24 -0.78 -2.48
CA GLN A 35 -1.58 -0.30 -2.74
C GLN A 35 -2.19 -0.87 -4.03
N ASP A 36 -1.43 -0.89 -5.12
CA ASP A 36 -1.87 -1.47 -6.41
C ASP A 36 -2.13 -2.97 -6.26
N ILE A 37 -1.22 -3.69 -5.59
CA ILE A 37 -1.39 -5.13 -5.32
C ILE A 37 -2.63 -5.37 -4.45
N SER A 38 -2.83 -4.55 -3.42
CA SER A 38 -4.02 -4.66 -2.54
C SER A 38 -5.31 -4.39 -3.32
N MET A 39 -5.29 -3.47 -4.29
CA MET A 39 -6.42 -3.19 -5.16
C MET A 39 -6.75 -4.39 -6.05
N VAL A 40 -5.76 -4.95 -6.76
CA VAL A 40 -5.95 -6.14 -7.60
C VAL A 40 -6.46 -7.31 -6.78
N LEU A 41 -5.84 -7.59 -5.63
CA LEU A 41 -6.28 -8.67 -4.75
C LEU A 41 -7.70 -8.42 -4.22
N THR A 42 -8.07 -7.19 -3.86
CA THR A 42 -9.44 -6.87 -3.42
C THR A 42 -10.45 -7.08 -4.55
N GLU A 43 -10.12 -6.72 -5.79
CA GLU A 43 -10.95 -6.97 -6.97
C GLU A 43 -11.17 -8.47 -7.21
N LYS A 44 -10.11 -9.28 -7.10
CA LYS A 44 -10.20 -10.74 -7.22
C LYS A 44 -10.95 -11.37 -6.04
N MET A 45 -10.80 -10.80 -4.84
CA MET A 45 -11.52 -11.18 -3.62
C MET A 45 -13.03 -10.94 -3.77
N LYS A 46 -13.45 -9.81 -4.36
CA LYS A 46 -14.86 -9.54 -4.71
C LYS A 46 -15.42 -10.54 -5.73
N LYS A 47 -14.57 -11.06 -6.62
CA LYS A 47 -14.92 -12.14 -7.57
C LYS A 47 -14.98 -13.53 -6.91
N GLY A 48 -14.78 -13.63 -5.59
CA GLY A 48 -14.82 -14.88 -4.84
C GLY A 48 -13.51 -15.66 -4.84
N LYS A 49 -12.42 -15.11 -5.38
CA LYS A 49 -11.11 -15.80 -5.50
C LYS A 49 -10.22 -15.62 -4.25
N ILE A 50 -10.85 -15.47 -3.08
CA ILE A 50 -10.15 -15.25 -1.79
C ILE A 50 -9.25 -16.43 -1.42
N ALA A 51 -9.69 -17.65 -1.74
CA ALA A 51 -8.91 -18.86 -1.46
C ALA A 51 -7.61 -18.90 -2.25
N GLU A 52 -7.67 -18.56 -3.55
CA GLU A 52 -6.51 -18.46 -4.45
C GLU A 52 -5.54 -17.39 -3.96
N ILE A 53 -6.04 -16.21 -3.59
CA ILE A 53 -5.24 -15.11 -3.04
C ILE A 53 -4.51 -15.53 -1.76
N LYS A 54 -5.21 -16.19 -0.82
CA LYS A 54 -4.59 -16.65 0.41
C LYS A 54 -3.55 -17.74 0.15
N ALA A 55 -3.81 -18.65 -0.79
CA ALA A 55 -2.85 -19.65 -1.22
C ALA A 55 -1.62 -19.01 -1.85
N LEU A 56 -1.82 -17.97 -2.67
CA LEU A 56 -0.76 -17.18 -3.27
C LEU A 56 0.13 -16.54 -2.21
N LEU A 57 -0.44 -15.76 -1.29
CA LEU A 57 0.31 -15.13 -0.21
C LEU A 57 1.11 -16.15 0.61
N ARG A 58 0.50 -17.31 0.92
CA ARG A 58 1.17 -18.41 1.62
C ARG A 58 2.34 -19.02 0.85
N LYS A 59 2.28 -19.06 -0.48
CA LYS A 59 3.38 -19.53 -1.35
C LYS A 59 4.63 -18.66 -1.17
N TYR A 60 4.44 -17.36 -0.97
CA TYR A 60 5.50 -16.40 -0.65
C TYR A 60 5.80 -16.32 0.86
N GLY A 61 5.22 -17.22 1.67
CA GLY A 61 5.46 -17.29 3.12
C GLY A 61 4.83 -16.14 3.91
N ALA A 62 3.90 -15.39 3.31
CA ALA A 62 3.24 -14.26 3.93
C ALA A 62 1.75 -14.55 4.17
N GLU A 63 1.18 -13.99 5.24
CA GLU A 63 -0.27 -14.01 5.42
C GLU A 63 -0.89 -12.70 4.92
N LYS A 64 -0.11 -11.62 4.92
CA LYS A 64 -0.50 -10.29 4.47
C LYS A 64 0.54 -9.72 3.50
N LEU A 65 0.09 -8.93 2.53
CA LEU A 65 0.95 -8.19 1.58
C LEU A 65 2.06 -7.36 2.26
N ILE A 66 1.81 -6.88 3.48
CA ILE A 66 2.78 -6.07 4.24
C ILE A 66 3.97 -6.89 4.75
N GLU A 67 3.83 -8.21 4.82
CA GLU A 67 4.90 -9.12 5.24
C GLU A 67 5.75 -9.59 4.06
N VAL A 68 5.27 -9.36 2.84
CA VAL A 68 5.98 -9.69 1.60
C VAL A 68 7.08 -8.65 1.37
N LYS A 69 8.24 -9.08 0.87
CA LYS A 69 9.33 -8.18 0.48
C LYS A 69 8.98 -7.47 -0.83
N LEU A 70 9.50 -6.25 -0.99
CA LEU A 70 9.40 -5.48 -2.24
C LEU A 70 9.90 -6.27 -3.46
N GLU A 71 10.85 -7.17 -3.27
CA GLU A 71 11.39 -8.05 -4.32
C GLU A 71 10.34 -9.01 -4.88
N ASP A 72 9.42 -9.48 -4.04
CA ASP A 72 8.34 -10.41 -4.39
C ASP A 72 7.06 -9.67 -4.82
N TYR A 73 7.00 -8.34 -4.71
CA TYR A 73 5.80 -7.56 -5.06
C TYR A 73 5.42 -7.67 -6.52
N ALA A 74 6.42 -7.70 -7.41
CA ALA A 74 6.20 -7.87 -8.84
C ALA A 74 5.59 -9.24 -9.17
N ASP A 75 6.14 -10.31 -8.59
CA ASP A 75 5.67 -11.68 -8.77
C ASP A 75 4.24 -11.87 -8.22
N ILE A 76 3.97 -11.37 -7.01
CA ILE A 76 2.62 -11.42 -6.42
C ILE A 76 1.61 -10.62 -7.24
N PHE A 77 2.00 -9.47 -7.76
CA PHE A 77 1.12 -8.66 -8.60
C PHE A 77 0.74 -9.39 -9.88
N GLU A 78 1.72 -9.96 -10.58
CA GLU A 78 1.48 -10.75 -11.79
C GLU A 78 0.60 -11.99 -11.53
N ASP A 79 0.90 -12.75 -10.48
CA ASP A 79 0.08 -13.89 -10.08
C ASP A 79 -1.34 -13.44 -9.72
N ALA A 80 -1.48 -12.33 -8.98
CA ALA A 80 -2.79 -11.77 -8.61
C ALA A 80 -3.59 -11.31 -9.82
N GLU A 81 -2.95 -10.75 -10.85
CA GLU A 81 -3.60 -10.40 -12.11
C GLU A 81 -4.08 -11.65 -12.88
N LYS A 82 -3.35 -12.77 -12.80
CA LYS A 82 -3.70 -14.02 -13.47
C LYS A 82 -4.82 -14.81 -12.78
N ILE A 83 -5.05 -14.59 -11.48
CA ILE A 83 -6.09 -15.28 -10.69
C ILE A 83 -7.49 -15.12 -11.28
#